data_AF-A0A8T5TZK8-F1
#
_entry.id   AF-A0A8T5TZK8-F1
#
_cell.length_a   1.000
_cell.length_b   1.000
_cell.length_c   1.000
_cell.angle_alpha   90.00
_cell.angle_beta   90.00
_cell.angle_gamma   90.00
#
_symmetry.space_group_name_H-M   'P 1'
#
loop_
_entity.id
_entity.type
_entity.pdbx_description
1 polymer ?
#
loop_
_entity_poly.entity_id
_entity_poly.type
_entity_poly.pdbx_seq_one_letter_code
_entity_poly.pdbx_strand_id
1 'polypeptide(L)' 'MEIEMNNKTTETTFGGSERDDIIKVRALISCPSGDYKKKFKNRFPRKDLELMVVAFKIFDFMTCSKCGELLNLNLEFEI' A
#
# COMPACT_ATOMS: atom_id res chain seq x y z
N MET A 1 6.78 -18.05 -20.55
CA MET A 1 7.37 -16.71 -20.72
C MET A 1 8.15 -16.45 -19.45
N GLU A 2 9.46 -16.64 -19.51
CA GLU A 2 10.36 -16.49 -18.35
C GLU A 2 10.92 -15.06 -18.37
N ILE A 3 10.82 -14.36 -17.24
CA ILE A 3 11.34 -12.99 -17.10
C ILE A 3 12.60 -13.08 -16.23
N GLU A 4 13.76 -13.00 -16.88
CA GLU A 4 15.05 -12.92 -16.20
C GLU A 4 15.23 -11.53 -15.57
N MET A 5 15.44 -11.48 -14.25
CA MET A 5 15.78 -10.26 -13.53
C MET A 5 17.30 -10.04 -13.54
N ASN A 6 17.75 -8.95 -14.16
CA ASN A 6 19.15 -8.56 -14.15
C ASN A 6 19.41 -7.57 -13.00
N ASN A 7 20.10 -8.04 -11.96
CA ASN A 7 20.62 -7.23 -10.86
C ASN A 7 21.86 -6.42 -11.33
N LYS A 8 21.74 -5.10 -11.42
CA LYS A 8 22.90 -4.20 -11.36
C LYS A 8 22.65 -3.07 -10.37
N THR A 9 23.39 -3.14 -9.28
CA THR A 9 23.61 -2.16 -8.23
C THR A 9 24.14 -0.85 -8.82
N THR A 10 23.50 0.26 -8.51
CA THR A 10 24.16 1.57 -8.44
C THR A 10 23.81 2.18 -7.09
N GLU A 11 24.77 2.09 -6.17
CA GLU A 11 24.85 2.93 -4.99
C GLU A 11 25.03 4.38 -5.46
N THR A 12 24.04 5.22 -5.20
CA THR A 12 24.18 6.66 -5.38
C THR A 12 23.83 7.35 -4.08
N THR A 13 24.88 7.75 -3.35
CA THR A 13 24.80 8.58 -2.15
C THR A 13 24.41 10.00 -2.57
N PHE A 14 23.16 10.41 -2.31
CA PHE A 14 22.78 11.83 -2.37
C PHE A 14 22.13 12.25 -1.05
N GLY A 15 22.94 12.91 -0.22
CA GLY A 15 22.46 13.57 0.99
C GLY A 15 21.55 14.76 0.65
N GLY A 16 20.43 14.85 1.38
CA GLY A 16 19.63 16.06 1.51
C GLY A 16 18.42 16.20 0.57
N SER A 17 17.44 15.29 0.66
CA SER A 17 16.02 15.51 0.27
C SER A 17 15.13 14.26 0.36
N GLU A 18 15.66 13.09 0.74
CA GLU A 18 14.92 11.79 0.74
C GLU A 18 13.63 11.73 1.57
N ARG A 19 13.35 12.69 2.45
CA ARG A 19 12.15 12.63 3.32
C ARG A 19 10.87 13.09 2.61
N ASP A 20 10.97 13.98 1.62
CA ASP A 20 9.79 14.58 0.97
C ASP A 20 9.26 13.72 -0.20
N ASP A 21 10.01 12.68 -0.57
CA ASP A 21 9.71 11.82 -1.73
C ASP A 21 9.09 10.47 -1.35
N ILE A 22 8.74 10.29 -0.07
CA ILE A 22 8.09 9.09 0.46
C ILE A 22 6.70 9.44 0.97
N ILE A 23 5.69 8.83 0.36
CA ILE A 23 4.32 8.86 0.84
C ILE A 23 4.16 7.76 1.89
N LYS A 24 3.81 8.15 3.12
CA LYS A 24 3.44 7.20 4.16
C LYS A 24 1.93 7.02 4.14
N VAL A 25 1.49 5.77 4.01
CA VAL A 25 0.07 5.44 4.00
C VAL A 25 -0.22 4.47 5.13
N ARG A 26 -1.28 4.75 5.87
CA ARG A 26 -1.88 3.81 6.79
C ARG A 26 -3.22 3.37 6.24
N ALA A 27 -3.31 2.09 5.90
CA ALA A 27 -4.56 1.45 5.53
C ALA A 27 -5.20 0.82 6.75
N LEU A 28 -6.43 1.20 7.04
CA LEU A 28 -7.29 0.58 8.04
C LEU A 28 -8.40 -0.18 7.33
N ILE A 29 -8.42 -1.49 7.52
CA ILE A 29 -9.45 -2.38 6.99
C ILE A 29 -10.36 -2.79 8.14
N SER A 30 -11.66 -2.73 7.92
CA SER A 30 -12.66 -3.18 8.91
C SER A 30 -13.87 -3.83 8.26
N CYS A 31 -14.43 -4.82 8.94
CA CYS A 31 -15.74 -5.36 8.57
C CYS A 31 -16.86 -4.42 9.05
N PRO A 32 -17.88 -4.13 8.23
CA PRO A 32 -18.98 -3.26 8.64
C PRO A 32 -19.88 -3.90 9.72
N SER A 33 -20.15 -5.20 9.65
CA SER A 33 -21.05 -5.89 10.59
C SER A 33 -20.35 -6.78 11.61
N GLY A 34 -19.03 -6.70 11.76
CA GLY A 34 -18.31 -7.54 12.72
C GLY A 34 -17.03 -6.91 13.24
N ASP A 35 -16.37 -7.60 14.18
CA ASP A 35 -15.24 -7.04 14.93
C ASP A 35 -13.89 -7.09 14.17
N TYR A 36 -13.89 -7.59 12.93
CA TYR A 36 -12.66 -7.69 12.16
C TYR A 36 -12.11 -6.29 11.86
N LYS A 37 -10.88 -6.04 12.31
CA LYS A 37 -10.16 -4.79 12.06
C LYS A 37 -8.67 -5.08 11.92
N LYS A 38 -8.04 -4.57 10.86
CA LYS A 38 -6.60 -4.72 10.62
C LYS A 38 -6.01 -3.42 10.11
N LYS A 39 -4.81 -3.09 10.61
CA LYS A 39 -4.07 -1.89 10.25
C LYS A 39 -2.78 -2.27 9.54
N PHE A 40 -2.49 -1.59 8.44
CA PHE A 40 -1.26 -1.74 7.68
C PHE A 40 -0.59 -0.39 7.53
N LYS A 41 0.73 -0.37 7.60
CA LYS A 41 1.53 0.82 7.33
C LYS A 41 2.41 0.50 6.15
N ASN A 42 2.26 1.26 5.07
CA ASN A 42 3.08 1.14 3.87
C ASN A 42 3.77 2.48 3.58
N ARG A 43 4.86 2.38 2.83
CA ARG A 43 5.63 3.53 2.35
C ARG A 43 5.83 3.33 0.87
N PHE A 44 5.51 4.35 0.10
CA PHE A 44 5.66 4.33 -1.35
C PHE A 44 6.53 5.52 -1.76
N PRO A 45 7.55 5.32 -2.60
CA PRO A 45 8.17 6.42 -3.30
C PRO A 45 7.11 7.19 -4.10
N ARG A 46 7.17 8.52 -4.12
CA ARG A 46 6.19 9.36 -4.80
C ARG A 46 6.10 9.06 -6.30
N LYS A 47 7.22 8.67 -6.90
CA LYS A 47 7.29 8.18 -8.29
C LYS A 47 6.45 6.94 -8.58
N ASP A 48 6.12 6.15 -7.56
CA ASP A 48 5.40 4.88 -7.67
C ASP A 48 3.91 5.02 -7.26
N LEU A 49 3.35 6.24 -7.32
CA LEU A 49 1.97 6.52 -6.93
C LEU A 49 0.94 5.67 -7.71
N GLU A 50 1.19 5.41 -8.98
CA GLU A 50 0.31 4.57 -9.80
C GLU A 50 0.28 3.12 -9.29
N LEU A 51 1.45 2.57 -8.91
CA LEU A 51 1.55 1.23 -8.32
C LEU A 51 0.81 1.16 -6.99
N MET A 52 0.87 2.22 -6.19
CA MET A 52 0.09 2.33 -4.95
C MET A 52 -1.42 2.27 -5.22
N VAL A 53 -1.92 2.98 -6.24
CA VAL A 53 -3.35 2.96 -6.60
C VAL A 53 -3.81 1.55 -7.00
N VAL A 54 -3.02 0.86 -7.83
CA VAL A 54 -3.31 -0.53 -8.23
C VAL A 54 -3.27 -1.47 -7.03
N ALA A 55 -2.31 -1.30 -6.12
CA ALA A 55 -2.24 -2.11 -4.90
C ALA A 55 -3.47 -1.91 -3.99
N PHE A 56 -4.06 -0.71 -3.95
CA PHE A 56 -5.26 -0.45 -3.15
C PHE A 56 -6.56 -0.94 -3.81
N LYS A 57 -6.63 -1.00 -5.14
CA LYS A 57 -7.78 -1.53 -5.89
C LYS A 57 -8.16 -2.96 -5.48
N ILE A 58 -7.23 -3.77 -4.98
CA ILE A 58 -7.54 -5.15 -4.55
C ILE A 58 -8.50 -5.18 -3.35
N PHE A 59 -8.49 -4.13 -2.51
CA PHE A 59 -9.35 -4.06 -1.33
C PHE A 59 -10.83 -3.89 -1.69
N ASP A 60 -11.16 -3.32 -2.85
CA ASP A 60 -12.54 -3.15 -3.34
C ASP A 60 -13.28 -4.49 -3.48
N PHE A 61 -12.52 -5.59 -3.60
CA PHE A 61 -13.06 -6.94 -3.79
C PHE A 61 -12.87 -7.85 -2.58
N MET A 62 -12.27 -7.34 -1.48
CA MET A 62 -12.08 -8.14 -0.28
C MET A 62 -13.38 -8.22 0.53
N THR A 63 -13.75 -9.43 0.93
CA THR A 63 -14.90 -9.70 1.79
C THR A 63 -14.47 -10.22 3.15
N CYS A 64 -15.30 -9.99 4.16
CA CYS A 64 -15.13 -10.59 5.47
C CYS A 64 -15.42 -12.08 5.39
N SER A 65 -14.49 -12.92 5.85
CA SER A 65 -14.68 -14.38 5.86
C SER A 65 -15.79 -14.88 6.79
N LYS A 66 -16.27 -14.04 7.72
CA LYS A 66 -17.33 -14.40 8.66
C LYS A 66 -18.73 -14.03 8.17
N CYS A 67 -18.94 -12.78 7.74
CA CYS A 67 -20.27 -12.29 7.32
C CYS A 67 -20.44 -12.19 5.80
N GLY A 68 -19.37 -12.32 5.01
CA GLY A 68 -19.41 -12.23 3.55
C GLY A 68 -19.50 -10.81 2.98
N GLU A 69 -19.66 -9.79 3.83
CA GLU A 69 -19.75 -8.39 3.39
C GLU A 69 -18.40 -7.85 2.91
N LEU A 70 -18.45 -6.83 2.05
CA LEU A 70 -17.26 -6.10 1.62
C LEU A 70 -16.57 -5.40 2.79
N LEU A 71 -15.25 -5.47 2.81
CA LEU A 71 -14.46 -4.80 3.83
C LEU A 71 -14.37 -3.29 3.53
N ASN A 72 -14.54 -2.48 4.57
CA ASN A 72 -14.32 -1.04 4.50
C ASN A 72 -12.81 -0.75 4.55
N LEU A 73 -12.32 0.03 3.59
CA LEU A 73 -10.95 0.54 3.55
C LEU A 73 -10.94 2.04 3.87
N ASN A 74 -10.17 2.43 4.88
CA ASN A 74 -9.85 3.82 5.17
C ASN A 74 -8.35 4.04 4.99
N LEU A 75 -7.97 5.03 4.19
CA LEU A 75 -6.58 5.40 3.93
C LEU A 75 -6.25 6.73 4.63
N GLU A 76 -5.26 6.71 5.51
CA GLU A 76 -4.65 7.92 6.09
C GLU A 76 -3.31 8.16 5.41
N PHE A 77 -3.15 9.33 4.79
CA PHE A 77 -1.90 9.74 4.13
C PHE A 77 -1.19 10.76 5.02
N GLU A 78 0.11 10.55 5.23
CA GLU A 78 1.01 11.53 5.86
C GLU A 78 1.97 11.98 4.74
N ILE A 79 1.69 13.15 4.17
CA ILE A 79 2.41 13.78 3.05
C ILE A 79 3.15 15.00 3.58
#